data_AF-A0A239I6T1-F1
#
_entry.id   AF-A0A239I6T1-F1
#
_cell.length_a   1.000
_cell.length_b   1.000
_cell.length_c   1.000
_cell.angle_alpha   90.00
_cell.angle_beta   90.00
_cell.angle_gamma   90.00
#
_symmetry.space_group_name_H-M   'P 1'
#
loop_
_entity.id
_entity.type
_entity.pdbx_description
1 polymer ?
#
loop_
_entity_poly.entity_id
_entity_poly.type
_entity_poly.pdbx_seq_one_letter_code
_entity_poly.pdbx_strand_id
1 'polypeptide(L)'
;MRKVAYWLEGATGLTVGFYENLLYSIIVVAVLWGLSRVALHLIYKREKDYRQQYKWRKFTNYVVSVLNILLLANIWLSDFASIATFLGLFSAGLVVALREPLLNLAGWLFIIWKRPFHFGDRVQIGEHIGDVIDIRLFQFTINEIRGWVEADQATGRIVNIPNGRLFTTPQANYNYGFPFVWQEIPVRVTFESNWQKAKSILLEVASRHAEQLSDAAKAQVRRESQRHLIFYDDLQPDIYTSVQDNGIQLTVRYMCSLMRRRKSSHLIWEEVLAAFLAAPDIQFAYPTTRFYQGYEGQSPESPPAP
;
A
#
# COMPACT_ATOMS: atom_id res chain seq x y z
N MET A 1 -46.52 -45.05 9.29
CA MET A 1 -45.95 -43.68 9.45
C MET A 1 -45.38 -43.14 8.13
N ARG A 2 -44.50 -43.86 7.42
CA ARG A 2 -43.93 -43.41 6.13
C ARG A 2 -44.95 -42.97 5.06
N LYS A 3 -46.07 -43.69 4.89
CA LYS A 3 -47.10 -43.34 3.88
C LYS A 3 -47.73 -41.95 4.05
N VAL A 4 -47.86 -41.48 5.29
CA VAL A 4 -48.43 -40.14 5.59
C VAL A 4 -47.39 -39.05 5.37
N ALA A 5 -46.13 -39.31 5.73
CA ALA A 5 -45.03 -38.37 5.50
C ALA A 5 -44.77 -38.15 4.00
N TYR A 6 -44.81 -39.21 3.17
CA TYR A 6 -44.69 -39.09 1.72
C TYR A 6 -45.88 -38.35 1.06
N TRP A 7 -47.09 -38.51 1.60
CA TRP A 7 -48.26 -37.76 1.11
C TRP A 7 -48.16 -36.27 1.44
N LEU A 8 -47.63 -35.92 2.63
CA LEU A 8 -47.39 -34.54 3.05
C LEU A 8 -46.24 -33.87 2.28
N GLU A 9 -45.17 -34.62 1.97
CA GLU A 9 -44.08 -34.15 1.10
C GLU A 9 -44.62 -33.73 -0.28
N GLY A 10 -45.49 -34.54 -0.88
CA GLY A 10 -46.12 -34.21 -2.16
C GLY A 10 -47.05 -32.99 -2.13
N ALA A 11 -47.58 -32.61 -0.97
CA ALA A 11 -48.50 -31.49 -0.80
C ALA A 11 -47.83 -30.17 -0.39
N THR A 12 -46.66 -30.23 0.25
CA THR A 12 -46.01 -29.07 0.90
C THR A 12 -44.58 -28.82 0.42
N GLY A 13 -43.95 -29.79 -0.22
CA GLY A 13 -42.56 -29.72 -0.67
C GLY A 13 -41.51 -29.80 0.45
N LEU A 14 -41.90 -30.08 1.70
CA LEU A 14 -40.98 -30.25 2.83
C LEU A 14 -40.44 -31.68 2.89
N THR A 15 -39.18 -31.83 3.31
CA THR A 15 -38.50 -33.12 3.37
C THR A 15 -39.14 -34.05 4.40
N VAL A 16 -39.19 -35.35 4.10
CA VAL A 16 -39.70 -36.39 5.03
C VAL A 16 -39.03 -36.32 6.41
N GLY A 17 -37.73 -36.00 6.45
CA GLY A 17 -36.96 -35.84 7.69
C GLY A 17 -37.49 -34.74 8.60
N PHE A 18 -37.97 -33.62 8.06
CA PHE A 18 -38.57 -32.54 8.84
C PHE A 18 -39.81 -33.02 9.60
N TYR A 19 -40.67 -33.81 8.94
CA TYR A 19 -41.87 -34.36 9.56
C TYR A 19 -41.57 -35.42 10.62
N GLU A 20 -40.54 -36.23 10.40
CA GLU A 20 -40.06 -37.19 11.40
C GLU A 20 -39.52 -36.47 12.63
N ASN A 21 -38.69 -35.43 12.45
CA ASN A 21 -38.13 -34.62 13.55
C ASN A 21 -39.20 -33.83 14.31
N LEU A 22 -40.23 -33.33 13.61
CA LEU A 22 -41.39 -32.70 14.23
C LEU A 22 -42.17 -33.69 15.09
N LEU A 23 -42.41 -34.90 14.58
CA LEU A 23 -43.10 -35.95 15.31
C LEU A 23 -42.30 -36.42 16.53
N TYR A 24 -40.99 -36.62 16.39
CA TYR A 24 -40.10 -36.93 17.51
C TYR A 24 -40.09 -35.83 18.56
N SER A 25 -40.09 -34.56 18.14
CA SER A 25 -40.18 -33.41 19.05
C SER A 25 -41.48 -33.44 19.87
N ILE A 26 -42.62 -33.71 19.22
CA ILE A 26 -43.92 -33.83 19.90
C ILE A 26 -43.90 -35.01 20.88
N ILE A 27 -43.36 -36.16 20.49
CA ILE A 27 -43.25 -37.34 21.35
C ILE A 27 -42.36 -37.05 22.57
N VAL A 28 -41.18 -36.45 22.37
CA VAL A 28 -40.26 -36.13 23.47
C VAL A 28 -40.90 -35.17 24.47
N VAL A 29 -41.56 -34.12 23.99
CA VAL A 29 -42.28 -33.17 24.85
C VAL A 29 -43.42 -33.87 25.60
N ALA A 30 -44.21 -34.70 24.92
CA ALA A 30 -45.31 -35.44 25.53
C ALA A 30 -44.84 -36.46 26.59
N VAL A 31 -43.73 -37.18 26.31
CA VAL A 31 -43.14 -38.16 27.23
C VAL A 31 -42.54 -37.45 28.45
N LEU A 32 -41.76 -36.40 28.26
CA LEU A 32 -41.19 -35.63 29.38
C LEU A 32 -42.28 -34.95 30.21
N TRP A 33 -43.33 -34.44 29.57
CA TRP A 33 -44.49 -33.91 30.26
C TRP A 33 -45.22 -35.00 31.05
N GLY A 34 -45.47 -36.17 30.48
CA GLY A 34 -46.07 -37.32 31.16
C GLY A 34 -45.24 -37.78 32.37
N LEU A 35 -43.93 -37.96 32.19
CA LEU A 35 -43.00 -38.31 33.27
C LEU A 35 -43.00 -37.27 34.40
N SER A 36 -43.04 -35.98 34.05
CA SER A 36 -43.14 -34.90 35.04
C SER A 36 -44.43 -34.99 35.87
N ARG A 37 -45.56 -35.36 35.26
CA ARG A 37 -46.85 -35.50 35.93
C ARG A 37 -46.87 -36.70 36.86
N VAL A 38 -46.28 -37.82 36.44
CA VAL A 38 -46.13 -39.03 37.27
C VAL A 38 -45.20 -38.76 38.46
N ALA A 39 -44.04 -38.12 38.22
CA ALA A 39 -43.11 -37.75 39.28
C ALA A 39 -43.76 -36.85 40.33
N LEU A 40 -44.48 -35.80 39.91
CA LEU A 40 -45.21 -34.93 40.82
C LEU A 40 -46.35 -35.63 41.54
N HIS A 41 -47.07 -36.55 40.88
CA HIS A 41 -48.12 -37.34 41.51
C HIS A 41 -47.58 -38.25 42.62
N LEU A 42 -46.44 -38.91 42.40
CA LEU A 42 -45.77 -39.73 43.41
C LEU A 42 -45.25 -38.91 44.60
N ILE A 43 -44.69 -37.73 44.32
CA ILE A 43 -44.23 -36.80 45.36
C ILE A 43 -45.40 -36.30 46.21
N TYR A 44 -46.51 -35.90 45.59
CA TYR A 44 -47.71 -35.44 46.30
C TYR A 44 -48.40 -36.54 47.12
N LYS A 45 -48.23 -37.82 46.75
CA LYS A 45 -48.72 -38.94 47.56
C LYS A 45 -47.90 -39.15 48.84
N ARG A 46 -46.62 -38.76 48.84
CA ARG A 46 -45.67 -39.00 49.94
C ARG A 46 -45.52 -37.79 50.88
N GLU A 47 -45.56 -36.57 50.33
CA GLU A 47 -45.33 -35.33 51.08
C GLU A 47 -46.61 -34.49 51.18
N LYS A 48 -47.04 -34.17 52.41
CA LYS A 48 -48.26 -33.36 52.67
C LYS A 48 -47.97 -31.88 52.98
N ASP A 49 -46.70 -31.48 53.08
CA ASP A 49 -46.31 -30.08 53.31
C ASP A 49 -46.34 -29.27 52.00
N TYR A 50 -47.19 -28.25 51.98
CA TYR A 50 -47.39 -27.35 50.84
C TYR A 50 -46.09 -26.64 50.40
N ARG A 51 -45.19 -26.28 51.32
CA ARG A 51 -43.92 -25.62 50.97
C ARG A 51 -42.98 -26.54 50.21
N GLN A 52 -42.92 -27.82 50.60
CA GLN A 52 -42.08 -28.82 49.92
C GLN A 52 -42.66 -29.20 48.56
N GLN A 53 -43.98 -29.36 48.47
CA GLN A 53 -44.68 -29.60 47.19
C GLN A 53 -44.39 -28.51 46.15
N TYR A 54 -44.40 -27.24 46.56
CA TYR A 54 -44.07 -26.12 45.68
C TYR A 54 -42.61 -26.18 45.18
N LYS A 55 -41.65 -26.48 46.06
CA LYS A 55 -40.23 -26.62 45.69
C LYS A 55 -40.03 -27.76 44.68
N TRP A 56 -40.65 -28.92 44.92
CA TRP A 56 -40.58 -30.07 44.02
C TRP A 56 -41.20 -29.77 42.65
N ARG A 57 -42.35 -29.11 42.61
CA ARG A 57 -42.96 -28.65 41.35
C ARG A 57 -42.02 -27.75 40.56
N LYS A 58 -41.41 -26.76 41.22
CA LYS A 58 -40.49 -25.82 40.58
C LYS A 58 -39.23 -26.53 40.08
N PHE A 59 -38.67 -27.44 40.88
CA PHE A 59 -37.52 -28.25 40.52
C PHE A 59 -37.80 -29.17 39.33
N THR A 60 -38.88 -29.95 39.36
CA THR A 60 -39.29 -30.82 38.25
C THR A 60 -39.52 -30.02 36.97
N ASN A 61 -40.17 -28.85 37.04
CA ASN A 61 -40.36 -28.00 35.88
C ASN A 61 -39.03 -27.51 35.29
N TYR A 62 -38.08 -27.05 36.11
CA TYR A 62 -36.77 -26.63 35.60
C TYR A 62 -36.01 -27.79 34.94
N VAL A 63 -35.97 -28.96 35.58
CA VAL A 63 -35.31 -30.15 35.03
C VAL A 63 -35.94 -30.54 33.70
N VAL A 64 -37.28 -30.59 33.63
CA VAL A 64 -38.01 -30.94 32.40
C VAL A 64 -37.82 -29.90 31.30
N SER A 65 -37.79 -28.60 31.63
CA SER A 65 -37.52 -27.55 30.66
C SER A 65 -36.11 -27.65 30.08
N VAL A 66 -35.09 -27.86 30.92
CA VAL A 66 -33.70 -28.02 30.46
C VAL A 66 -33.55 -29.28 29.59
N LEU A 67 -34.14 -30.41 30.01
CA LEU A 67 -34.12 -31.65 29.23
C LEU A 67 -34.85 -31.50 27.89
N ASN A 68 -36.00 -30.82 27.86
CA ASN A 68 -36.69 -30.52 26.61
C ASN A 68 -35.81 -29.69 25.68
N ILE A 69 -35.17 -28.62 26.16
CA ILE A 69 -34.27 -27.79 25.33
C ILE A 69 -33.13 -28.62 24.75
N LEU A 70 -32.47 -29.45 25.55
CA LEU A 70 -31.33 -30.25 25.09
C LEU A 70 -31.74 -31.32 24.06
N LEU A 71 -32.85 -32.02 24.30
CA LEU A 71 -33.33 -33.07 23.39
C LEU A 71 -33.89 -32.47 22.10
N LEU A 72 -34.64 -31.38 22.17
CA LEU A 72 -35.10 -30.67 20.99
C LEU A 72 -33.91 -30.10 20.20
N ALA A 73 -32.93 -29.49 20.87
CA ALA A 73 -31.71 -29.06 20.21
C ALA A 73 -31.05 -30.23 19.46
N ASN A 74 -30.90 -31.41 20.10
CA ASN A 74 -30.31 -32.58 19.46
C ASN A 74 -31.07 -33.06 18.21
N ILE A 75 -32.41 -33.12 18.27
CA ILE A 75 -33.26 -33.52 17.13
C ILE A 75 -33.06 -32.59 15.93
N TRP A 76 -33.00 -31.29 16.18
CA TRP A 76 -32.94 -30.29 15.13
C TRP A 76 -31.50 -29.94 14.69
N LEU A 77 -30.49 -30.28 15.48
CA LEU A 77 -29.08 -29.94 15.20
C LEU A 77 -28.59 -30.54 13.89
N SER A 78 -28.99 -31.76 13.55
CA SER A 78 -28.61 -32.41 12.28
C SER A 78 -29.13 -31.65 11.07
N ASP A 79 -30.36 -31.14 11.14
CA ASP A 79 -30.97 -30.40 10.04
C ASP A 79 -30.33 -29.02 9.91
N PHE A 80 -30.07 -28.33 11.03
CA PHE A 80 -29.39 -27.04 11.03
C PHE A 80 -27.91 -27.13 10.67
N ALA A 81 -27.23 -28.25 10.95
CA ALA A 81 -25.82 -28.44 10.60
C ALA A 81 -25.60 -28.39 9.09
N SER A 82 -26.53 -28.93 8.29
CA SER A 82 -26.46 -28.87 6.82
C SER A 82 -26.53 -27.43 6.30
N ILE A 83 -27.47 -26.63 6.83
CA ILE A 83 -27.64 -25.23 6.48
C ILE A 83 -26.44 -24.40 6.96
N ALA A 84 -25.95 -24.64 8.18
CA ALA A 84 -24.77 -23.96 8.72
C ALA A 84 -23.52 -24.27 7.89
N THR A 85 -23.35 -25.52 7.46
CA THR A 85 -22.23 -25.92 6.58
C THR A 85 -22.34 -25.26 5.21
N PHE A 86 -23.54 -25.25 4.61
CA PHE A 86 -23.80 -24.56 3.36
C PHE A 86 -23.53 -23.05 3.47
N LEU A 87 -24.08 -22.39 4.49
CA LEU A 87 -23.87 -20.96 4.74
C LEU A 87 -22.40 -20.66 5.02
N GLY A 88 -21.70 -21.52 5.76
CA GLY A 88 -20.27 -21.40 6.01
C GLY A 88 -19.46 -21.46 4.71
N LEU A 89 -19.71 -22.46 3.87
CA LEU A 89 -19.04 -22.62 2.58
C LEU A 89 -19.39 -21.47 1.61
N PHE A 90 -20.67 -21.09 1.54
CA PHE A 90 -21.14 -19.97 0.73
C PHE A 90 -20.49 -18.65 1.17
N SER A 91 -20.44 -18.39 2.49
CA SER A 91 -19.82 -17.18 3.04
C SER A 91 -18.32 -17.14 2.74
N ALA A 92 -17.61 -18.28 2.85
CA ALA A 92 -16.21 -18.38 2.47
C ALA A 92 -16.01 -18.05 0.98
N GLY A 93 -16.84 -18.62 0.10
CA GLY A 93 -16.83 -18.30 -1.34
C GLY A 93 -17.11 -16.82 -1.62
N LEU A 94 -18.07 -16.23 -0.91
CA LEU A 94 -18.42 -14.81 -1.04
C LEU A 94 -17.26 -13.90 -0.61
N VAL A 95 -16.57 -14.21 0.48
CA VAL A 95 -15.40 -13.44 0.94
C VAL A 95 -14.26 -13.51 -0.07
N VAL A 96 -14.00 -14.70 -0.64
CA VAL A 96 -12.98 -14.86 -1.68
C VAL A 96 -13.33 -14.03 -2.92
N ALA A 97 -14.60 -14.07 -3.35
CA ALA A 97 -15.08 -13.29 -4.50
C ALA A 97 -15.03 -11.77 -4.27
N LEU A 98 -15.35 -11.31 -3.06
CA LEU A 98 -15.41 -9.89 -2.71
C LEU A 98 -14.08 -9.31 -2.21
N ARG A 99 -13.02 -10.12 -2.14
CA ARG A 99 -11.72 -9.68 -1.61
C ARG A 99 -11.20 -8.42 -2.31
N GLU A 100 -11.21 -8.39 -3.65
CA GLU A 100 -10.67 -7.26 -4.40
C GLU A 100 -11.49 -5.96 -4.25
N PRO A 101 -12.83 -5.97 -4.41
CA PRO A 101 -13.64 -4.79 -4.12
C PRO A 101 -13.47 -4.25 -2.70
N LEU A 102 -13.42 -5.14 -1.70
CA LEU A 102 -13.23 -4.75 -0.29
C LEU A 102 -11.85 -4.13 -0.06
N LEU A 103 -10.79 -4.67 -0.65
CA LEU A 103 -9.45 -4.10 -0.56
C LEU A 103 -9.37 -2.72 -1.21
N ASN A 104 -10.03 -2.53 -2.36
CA ASN A 104 -10.08 -1.22 -3.02
C ASN A 104 -10.89 -0.19 -2.21
N LEU A 105 -11.98 -0.60 -1.58
CA LEU A 105 -12.76 0.25 -0.68
C LEU A 105 -11.94 0.65 0.57
N ALA A 106 -11.22 -0.30 1.16
CA ALA A 106 -10.30 -0.02 2.27
C ALA A 106 -9.18 0.94 1.84
N GLY A 107 -8.64 0.77 0.63
CA GLY A 107 -7.63 1.66 0.05
C GLY A 107 -8.15 3.07 -0.15
N TRP A 108 -9.38 3.22 -0.63
CA TRP A 108 -10.05 4.52 -0.76
C TRP A 108 -10.23 5.22 0.60
N LEU A 109 -10.71 4.49 1.60
CA LEU A 109 -10.87 5.01 2.95
C LEU A 109 -9.52 5.42 3.55
N PHE A 110 -8.48 4.63 3.28
CA PHE A 110 -7.11 4.96 3.68
C PHE A 110 -6.62 6.25 3.03
N ILE A 111 -6.85 6.46 1.73
CA ILE A 111 -6.52 7.71 1.03
C ILE A 111 -7.22 8.90 1.69
N ILE A 112 -8.52 8.78 1.97
CA ILE A 112 -9.31 9.89 2.55
C ILE A 112 -8.87 10.22 3.98
N TRP A 113 -8.64 9.21 4.81
CA TRP A 113 -8.37 9.39 6.23
C TRP A 113 -6.91 9.75 6.49
N LYS A 114 -5.97 8.99 5.90
CA LYS A 114 -4.53 9.18 6.12
C LYS A 114 -3.90 10.16 5.16
N ARG A 115 -4.54 10.46 4.03
CA ARG A 115 -4.08 11.41 3.02
C ARG A 115 -2.59 11.26 2.68
N PRO A 116 -2.16 10.05 2.25
CA PRO A 116 -0.77 9.82 1.82
C PRO A 116 -0.38 10.69 0.61
N PHE A 117 -1.36 11.09 -0.19
CA PHE A 117 -1.25 12.03 -1.29
C PHE A 117 -2.60 12.73 -1.53
N HIS A 118 -2.56 13.84 -2.25
CA HIS A 118 -3.72 14.63 -2.64
C HIS A 118 -3.86 14.72 -4.16
N PHE A 119 -4.99 15.25 -4.60
CA PHE A 119 -5.16 15.69 -5.99
C PHE A 119 -4.05 16.67 -6.36
N GLY A 120 -3.38 16.43 -7.49
CA GLY A 120 -2.26 17.22 -8.00
C GLY A 120 -0.89 16.81 -7.48
N ASP A 121 -0.79 15.92 -6.49
CA ASP A 121 0.51 15.41 -6.04
C ASP A 121 1.13 14.50 -7.10
N ARG A 122 2.46 14.59 -7.26
CA ARG A 122 3.21 13.63 -8.05
C ARG A 122 3.53 12.41 -7.20
N VAL A 123 3.06 11.25 -7.63
CA VAL A 123 3.23 9.98 -6.93
C VAL A 123 3.85 8.92 -7.82
N GLN A 124 4.60 8.02 -7.21
CA GLN A 124 5.07 6.78 -7.81
C GLN A 124 4.45 5.60 -7.07
N ILE A 125 3.78 4.72 -7.80
CA ILE A 125 3.13 3.52 -7.28
C ILE A 125 3.61 2.33 -8.10
N GLY A 126 4.59 1.59 -7.55
CA GLY A 126 5.36 0.62 -8.31
C GLY A 126 6.09 1.28 -9.49
N GLU A 127 5.82 0.80 -10.71
CA GLU A 127 6.44 1.29 -11.94
C GLU A 127 5.75 2.56 -12.51
N HIS A 128 4.56 2.90 -12.03
CA HIS A 128 3.80 4.02 -12.56
C HIS A 128 4.10 5.30 -11.80
N ILE A 129 4.56 6.33 -12.51
CA ILE A 129 4.84 7.67 -11.98
C ILE A 129 3.88 8.64 -12.65
N GLY A 130 3.31 9.58 -11.90
CA GLY A 130 2.41 10.57 -12.47
C GLY A 130 1.79 11.52 -11.46
N ASP A 131 1.08 12.52 -11.98
CA ASP A 131 0.34 13.49 -11.17
C ASP A 131 -1.09 13.00 -10.95
N VAL A 132 -1.58 12.99 -9.72
CA VAL A 132 -2.93 12.52 -9.38
C VAL A 132 -3.99 13.47 -9.93
N ILE A 133 -4.88 12.97 -10.78
CA ILE A 133 -5.95 13.75 -11.42
C ILE A 133 -7.36 13.38 -10.94
N ASP A 134 -7.53 12.25 -10.25
CA ASP A 134 -8.84 11.86 -9.71
C ASP A 134 -8.68 10.76 -8.65
N ILE A 135 -9.60 10.72 -7.69
CA ILE A 135 -9.65 9.69 -6.63
C ILE A 135 -11.09 9.17 -6.54
N ARG A 136 -11.32 7.92 -6.96
CA ARG A 136 -12.63 7.26 -6.97
C ARG A 136 -12.68 6.10 -5.98
N LEU A 137 -13.86 5.54 -5.77
CA LEU A 137 -14.14 4.50 -4.78
C LEU A 137 -13.26 3.24 -4.93
N PHE A 138 -12.99 2.81 -6.16
CA PHE A 138 -12.22 1.59 -6.42
C PHE A 138 -10.83 1.82 -7.00
N GLN A 139 -10.57 3.01 -7.54
CA GLN A 139 -9.32 3.35 -8.19
C GLN A 139 -9.05 4.86 -8.08
N PHE A 140 -7.79 5.24 -8.20
CA PHE A 140 -7.38 6.62 -8.45
C PHE A 140 -6.71 6.71 -9.81
N THR A 141 -6.69 7.91 -10.36
CA THR A 141 -6.22 8.16 -11.71
C THR A 141 -5.03 9.10 -11.67
N ILE A 142 -3.98 8.75 -12.40
CA ILE A 142 -2.79 9.58 -12.57
C ILE A 142 -2.60 9.94 -14.05
N ASN A 143 -2.13 11.16 -14.30
CA ASN A 143 -1.56 11.55 -15.58
C ASN A 143 -0.10 11.09 -15.59
N GLU A 144 0.21 10.11 -16.44
CA GLU A 144 1.50 9.42 -16.41
C GLU A 144 2.65 10.36 -16.82
N ILE A 145 3.74 10.25 -16.08
CA ILE A 145 4.97 10.99 -16.26
C ILE A 145 6.10 9.98 -16.28
N ARG A 146 6.90 10.03 -17.35
CA ARG A 146 7.84 8.96 -17.75
C ARG A 146 7.13 7.71 -18.26
N GLY A 147 7.80 7.06 -19.22
CA GLY A 147 7.27 5.94 -19.98
C GLY A 147 8.16 5.77 -21.21
N TRP A 148 7.60 5.86 -22.41
CA TRP A 148 8.39 5.94 -23.65
C TRP A 148 9.01 7.32 -23.91
N VAL A 149 8.66 8.33 -23.10
CA VAL A 149 9.27 9.67 -23.19
C VAL A 149 10.39 9.75 -22.16
N GLU A 150 11.62 9.97 -22.62
CA GLU A 150 12.74 10.34 -21.77
C GLU A 150 12.56 11.79 -21.28
N ALA A 151 11.75 11.98 -20.24
CA ALA A 151 11.70 13.20 -19.43
C ALA A 151 10.61 13.15 -18.34
N ASP A 152 10.75 14.03 -17.35
CA ASP A 152 9.66 14.48 -16.46
C ASP A 152 8.64 15.35 -17.22
N GLN A 153 7.99 14.78 -18.23
CA GLN A 153 6.86 15.37 -18.93
C GLN A 153 5.71 14.37 -18.99
N ALA A 154 4.49 14.90 -19.10
CA ALA A 154 3.31 14.07 -19.29
C ALA A 154 3.43 13.29 -20.60
N THR A 155 3.20 11.97 -20.54
CA THR A 155 3.19 11.11 -21.73
C THR A 155 1.88 11.25 -22.52
N GLY A 156 0.87 11.88 -21.93
CA GLY A 156 -0.49 11.97 -22.44
C GLY A 156 -1.34 10.74 -22.10
N ARG A 157 -0.78 9.72 -21.44
CA ARG A 157 -1.54 8.58 -20.95
C ARG A 157 -2.16 8.89 -19.60
N ILE A 158 -3.38 8.39 -19.43
CA ILE A 158 -4.06 8.36 -18.16
C ILE A 158 -4.02 6.93 -17.64
N VAL A 159 -3.49 6.74 -16.43
CA VAL A 159 -3.36 5.42 -15.80
C VAL A 159 -4.31 5.35 -14.60
N ASN A 160 -5.17 4.34 -14.60
CA ASN A 160 -6.07 4.04 -13.50
C ASN A 160 -5.47 2.95 -12.63
N ILE A 161 -5.28 3.23 -11.34
CA ILE A 161 -4.64 2.33 -10.39
C ILE A 161 -5.68 1.92 -9.35
N PRO A 162 -5.93 0.61 -9.15
CA PRO A 162 -6.81 0.13 -8.09
C PRO A 162 -6.31 0.58 -6.72
N ASN A 163 -7.19 1.12 -5.88
CA ASN A 163 -6.83 1.66 -4.56
C ASN A 163 -6.16 0.61 -3.66
N GLY A 164 -6.51 -0.67 -3.82
CA GLY A 164 -5.94 -1.77 -3.05
C GLY A 164 -4.44 -1.98 -3.32
N ARG A 165 -3.92 -1.48 -4.45
CA ARG A 165 -2.48 -1.56 -4.77
C ARG A 165 -1.62 -0.83 -3.74
N LEU A 166 -2.15 0.22 -3.10
CA LEU A 166 -1.46 0.98 -2.05
C LEU A 166 -0.99 0.14 -0.87
N PHE A 167 -1.62 -1.01 -0.60
CA PHE A 167 -1.21 -1.92 0.47
C PHE A 167 -0.18 -2.95 0.03
N THR A 168 0.00 -3.15 -1.27
CA THR A 168 0.84 -4.22 -1.83
C THR A 168 2.13 -3.72 -2.46
N THR A 169 2.16 -2.45 -2.88
CA THR A 169 3.31 -1.85 -3.55
C THR A 169 3.80 -0.63 -2.76
N PRO A 170 5.13 -0.41 -2.67
CA PRO A 170 5.66 0.83 -2.13
C PRO A 170 5.10 2.05 -2.87
N GLN A 171 4.91 3.13 -2.13
CA GLN A 171 4.48 4.42 -2.64
C GLN A 171 5.55 5.47 -2.36
N ALA A 172 5.86 6.31 -3.35
CA ALA A 172 6.66 7.52 -3.14
C ALA A 172 5.82 8.74 -3.53
N ASN A 173 5.89 9.79 -2.72
CA ASN A 173 5.26 11.08 -3.02
C ASN A 173 6.37 12.12 -3.13
N TYR A 174 6.47 12.77 -4.29
CA TYR A 174 7.53 13.73 -4.57
C TYR A 174 7.25 15.13 -4.01
N ASN A 175 5.99 15.43 -3.66
CA ASN A 175 5.54 16.75 -3.23
C ASN A 175 5.10 16.76 -1.77
N TYR A 176 5.39 15.71 -1.00
CA TYR A 176 4.91 15.56 0.37
C TYR A 176 5.54 16.62 1.29
N GLY A 177 4.78 17.68 1.57
CA GLY A 177 5.19 18.79 2.43
C GLY A 177 5.94 19.93 1.73
N PHE A 178 6.64 19.68 0.61
CA PHE A 178 7.34 20.72 -0.16
C PHE A 178 7.46 20.36 -1.66
N PRO A 179 7.23 21.31 -2.59
CA PRO A 179 7.16 21.04 -4.03
C PRO A 179 8.53 21.09 -4.74
N PHE A 180 9.59 20.67 -4.06
CA PHE A 180 10.97 20.80 -4.52
C PHE A 180 11.71 19.47 -4.50
N VAL A 181 12.55 19.26 -5.50
CA VAL A 181 13.40 18.09 -5.61
C VAL A 181 14.85 18.47 -5.87
N TRP A 182 15.73 17.57 -5.46
CA TRP A 182 17.14 17.63 -5.80
C TRP A 182 17.35 17.05 -7.20
N GLN A 183 17.99 17.84 -8.07
CA GLN A 183 18.44 17.41 -9.38
C GLN A 183 19.95 17.35 -9.41
N GLU A 184 20.48 16.31 -10.06
CA GLU A 184 21.90 16.15 -10.31
C GLU A 184 22.21 16.16 -11.81
N ILE A 185 23.23 16.90 -12.21
CA ILE A 185 23.73 16.96 -13.59
C ILE A 185 25.20 16.55 -13.57
N PRO A 186 25.56 15.35 -14.08
CA PRO A 186 26.94 14.93 -14.18
C PRO A 186 27.61 15.59 -15.39
N VAL A 187 28.69 16.34 -15.14
CA VAL A 187 29.52 16.96 -16.17
C VAL A 187 30.91 16.36 -16.07
N ARG A 188 31.40 15.72 -17.14
CA ARG A 188 32.72 15.07 -17.12
C ARG A 188 33.73 15.85 -17.96
N VAL A 189 34.87 16.17 -17.36
CA VAL A 189 35.99 16.89 -18.01
C VAL A 189 37.23 16.01 -18.05
N THR A 190 38.14 16.25 -19.00
CA THR A 190 39.40 15.48 -19.13
C THR A 190 40.32 15.71 -17.93
N PHE A 191 41.31 14.84 -17.73
CA PHE A 191 42.30 15.00 -16.65
C PHE A 191 43.21 16.22 -16.85
N GLU A 192 43.42 16.60 -18.11
CA GLU A 192 44.21 17.75 -18.52
C GLU A 192 43.45 19.07 -18.39
N SER A 193 42.12 19.02 -18.23
CA SER A 193 41.29 20.21 -18.08
C SER A 193 41.50 20.89 -16.74
N ASN A 194 41.35 22.22 -16.72
CA ASN A 194 41.29 22.99 -15.48
C ASN A 194 39.95 22.73 -14.75
N TRP A 195 39.88 21.62 -14.02
CA TRP A 195 38.68 21.18 -13.33
C TRP A 195 38.21 22.15 -12.24
N GLN A 196 39.11 22.95 -11.66
CA GLN A 196 38.78 23.97 -10.66
C GLN A 196 38.01 25.12 -11.31
N LYS A 197 38.47 25.59 -12.47
CA LYS A 197 37.76 26.60 -13.27
C LYS A 197 36.43 26.06 -13.81
N ALA A 198 36.40 24.81 -14.25
CA ALA A 198 35.16 24.15 -14.64
C ALA A 198 34.16 24.13 -13.48
N LYS A 199 34.62 23.77 -12.26
CA LYS A 199 33.81 23.78 -11.05
C LYS A 199 33.25 25.18 -10.74
N SER A 200 34.04 26.24 -10.84
CA SER A 200 33.55 27.60 -10.59
C SER A 200 32.48 28.03 -11.61
N ILE A 201 32.69 27.74 -12.90
CA ILE A 201 31.72 28.06 -13.96
C ILE A 201 30.41 27.31 -13.71
N LEU A 202 30.49 26.00 -13.44
CA LEU A 202 29.30 25.18 -13.16
C LEU A 202 28.52 25.72 -11.95
N LEU A 203 29.21 26.19 -10.90
CA LEU A 203 28.56 26.69 -9.70
C LEU A 203 27.82 28.00 -9.96
N GLU A 204 28.43 28.89 -10.75
CA GLU A 204 27.83 30.15 -11.15
C GLU A 204 26.57 29.93 -12.00
N VAL A 205 26.67 29.08 -13.02
CA VAL A 205 25.54 28.74 -13.90
C VAL A 205 24.42 28.08 -13.09
N ALA A 206 24.76 27.11 -12.23
CA ALA A 206 23.79 26.45 -11.37
C ALA A 206 23.09 27.44 -10.43
N SER A 207 23.82 28.38 -9.83
CA SER A 207 23.27 29.41 -8.94
C SER A 207 22.30 30.36 -9.64
N ARG A 208 22.48 30.59 -10.95
CA ARG A 208 21.60 31.43 -11.76
C ARG A 208 20.27 30.75 -12.11
N HIS A 209 20.30 29.46 -12.40
CA HIS A 209 19.13 28.68 -12.86
C HIS A 209 18.46 27.84 -11.79
N ALA A 210 19.10 27.64 -10.63
CA ALA A 210 18.48 27.01 -9.47
C ALA A 210 17.29 27.84 -8.98
N GLU A 211 16.37 27.18 -8.27
CA GLU A 211 15.20 27.89 -7.75
C GLU A 211 15.65 28.91 -6.71
N GLN A 212 15.51 30.20 -7.04
CA GLN A 212 15.79 31.29 -6.11
C GLN A 212 14.63 31.41 -5.12
N LEU A 213 14.68 30.60 -4.07
CA LEU A 213 13.75 30.69 -2.97
C LEU A 213 13.98 31.98 -2.20
N SER A 214 12.93 32.76 -1.99
CA SER A 214 12.96 33.86 -1.03
C SER A 214 13.31 33.33 0.37
N ASP A 215 13.86 34.18 1.23
CA ASP A 215 14.22 33.76 2.59
C ASP A 215 13.01 33.24 3.38
N ALA A 216 11.83 33.80 3.11
CA ALA A 216 10.56 33.30 3.64
C ALA A 216 10.24 31.88 3.13
N ALA A 217 10.44 31.59 1.85
CA ALA A 217 10.23 30.26 1.27
C ALA A 217 11.26 29.24 1.79
N LYS A 218 12.53 29.62 1.95
CA LYS A 218 13.55 28.75 2.58
C LYS A 218 13.19 28.42 4.03
N ALA A 219 12.73 29.41 4.79
CA ALA A 219 12.29 29.20 6.17
C ALA A 219 11.06 28.28 6.24
N GLN A 220 10.12 28.41 5.30
CA GLN A 220 8.95 27.53 5.20
C GLN A 220 9.37 26.10 4.86
N VAL A 221 10.23 25.91 3.85
CA VAL A 221 10.75 24.59 3.47
C VAL A 221 11.47 23.93 4.65
N ARG A 222 12.33 24.67 5.37
CA ARG A 222 13.03 24.16 6.56
C ARG A 222 12.06 23.79 7.68
N ARG A 223 11.01 24.58 7.94
CA ARG A 223 10.01 24.28 8.97
C ARG A 223 9.21 23.03 8.63
N GLU A 224 8.75 22.91 7.38
CA GLU A 224 7.99 21.74 6.94
C GLU A 224 8.88 20.48 6.85
N SER A 225 10.14 20.60 6.42
CA SER A 225 11.06 19.46 6.39
C SER A 225 11.37 18.95 7.81
N GLN A 226 11.62 19.85 8.76
CA GLN A 226 11.87 19.51 10.17
C GLN A 226 10.68 18.83 10.84
N ARG A 227 9.43 19.20 10.49
CA ARG A 227 8.23 18.49 10.97
C ARG A 227 8.21 17.02 10.55
N HIS A 228 8.80 16.73 9.40
CA HIS A 228 8.95 15.37 8.87
C HIS A 228 10.30 14.74 9.23
N LEU A 229 11.09 15.38 10.13
CA LEU A 229 12.44 14.96 10.52
C LEU A 229 13.42 14.85 9.33
N ILE A 230 13.17 15.63 8.28
CA ILE A 230 14.05 15.79 7.12
C ILE A 230 14.86 17.06 7.32
N PHE A 231 16.15 16.90 7.59
CA PHE A 231 17.06 18.02 7.80
C PHE A 231 17.76 18.37 6.49
N TYR A 232 17.37 19.49 5.90
CA TYR A 232 18.12 20.10 4.80
C TYR A 232 19.10 21.11 5.39
N ASP A 233 20.39 20.75 5.42
CA ASP A 233 21.44 21.63 5.94
C ASP A 233 21.68 22.82 5.01
N ASP A 234 21.82 22.54 3.71
CA ASP A 234 21.98 23.55 2.68
C ASP A 234 20.99 23.34 1.53
N LEU A 235 20.38 24.45 1.07
CA LEU A 235 19.48 24.50 -0.08
C LEU A 235 20.16 25.09 -1.32
N GLN A 236 21.41 25.55 -1.17
CA GLN A 236 22.19 26.11 -2.27
C GLN A 236 22.70 25.01 -3.21
N PRO A 237 22.97 25.36 -4.48
CA PRO A 237 23.65 24.46 -5.39
C PRO A 237 25.06 24.14 -4.91
N ASP A 238 25.49 22.90 -5.09
CA ASP A 238 26.83 22.44 -4.76
C ASP A 238 27.36 21.52 -5.86
N ILE A 239 28.69 21.33 -5.90
CA ILE A 239 29.36 20.49 -6.88
C ILE A 239 30.22 19.45 -6.19
N TYR A 240 29.86 18.20 -6.41
CA TYR A 240 30.61 17.03 -5.98
C TYR A 240 31.61 16.65 -7.05
N THR A 241 32.86 16.45 -6.64
CA THR A 241 33.95 16.04 -7.52
C THR A 241 34.27 14.57 -7.27
N SER A 242 34.26 13.76 -8.32
CA SER A 242 34.71 12.37 -8.29
C SER A 242 35.60 12.06 -9.48
N VAL A 243 36.48 11.08 -9.34
CA VAL A 243 37.35 10.61 -10.44
C VAL A 243 36.71 9.38 -11.09
N GLN A 244 36.70 9.34 -12.42
CA GLN A 244 36.17 8.25 -13.25
C GLN A 244 37.24 7.82 -14.26
N ASP A 245 37.07 6.66 -14.91
CA ASP A 245 38.10 6.05 -15.78
C ASP A 245 38.59 6.98 -16.90
N ASN A 246 37.71 7.81 -17.47
CA ASN A 246 38.01 8.69 -18.58
C ASN A 246 38.05 10.19 -18.22
N GLY A 247 38.05 10.56 -16.93
CA GLY A 247 38.18 11.96 -16.54
C GLY A 247 37.67 12.29 -15.13
N ILE A 248 37.58 13.58 -14.85
CA ILE A 248 37.05 14.11 -13.59
C ILE A 248 35.56 14.41 -13.78
N GLN A 249 34.72 13.80 -12.95
CA GLN A 249 33.28 14.04 -12.93
C GLN A 249 32.92 15.10 -11.89
N LEU A 250 32.28 16.17 -12.38
CA LEU A 250 31.73 17.26 -11.59
C LEU A 250 30.20 17.10 -11.62
N THR A 251 29.63 16.60 -10.53
CA THR A 251 28.18 16.46 -10.40
C THR A 251 27.61 17.72 -9.78
N VAL A 252 26.88 18.50 -10.58
CA VAL A 252 26.13 19.68 -10.13
C VAL A 252 24.86 19.21 -9.44
N ARG A 253 24.71 19.49 -8.14
CA ARG A 253 23.51 19.19 -7.36
C ARG A 253 22.80 20.49 -7.00
N TYR A 254 21.54 20.63 -7.38
CA TYR A 254 20.76 21.83 -7.09
C TYR A 254 19.30 21.52 -6.81
N MET A 255 18.63 22.41 -6.08
CA MET A 255 17.21 22.31 -5.79
C MET A 255 16.39 22.99 -6.89
N CYS A 256 15.33 22.33 -7.36
CA CYS A 256 14.40 22.91 -8.33
C CYS A 256 12.95 22.51 -8.03
N SER A 257 11.99 23.31 -8.50
CA SER A 257 10.59 22.89 -8.48
C SER A 257 10.37 21.70 -9.43
N LEU A 258 9.52 20.77 -9.02
CA LEU A 258 9.23 19.55 -9.78
C LEU A 258 8.82 19.79 -11.24
N MET A 259 8.10 20.88 -11.48
CA MET A 259 7.62 21.26 -12.81
C MET A 259 8.71 21.89 -13.68
N ARG A 260 9.75 22.49 -13.08
CA ARG A 260 10.86 23.14 -13.79
C ARG A 260 12.10 22.28 -13.91
N ARG A 261 12.10 21.05 -13.39
CA ARG A 261 13.28 20.17 -13.43
C ARG A 261 13.87 20.00 -14.83
N ARG A 262 13.05 19.67 -15.84
CA ARG A 262 13.52 19.55 -17.24
C ARG A 262 14.02 20.89 -17.79
N LYS A 263 13.25 21.96 -17.59
CA LYS A 263 13.58 23.30 -18.10
C LYS A 263 14.87 23.86 -17.48
N SER A 264 15.05 23.72 -16.18
CA SER A 264 16.27 24.15 -15.47
C SER A 264 17.49 23.35 -15.93
N SER A 265 17.37 22.03 -16.06
CA SER A 265 18.48 21.20 -16.55
C SER A 265 18.87 21.55 -17.98
N HIS A 266 17.89 21.82 -18.85
CA HIS A 266 18.12 22.29 -20.21
C HIS A 266 18.87 23.64 -20.24
N LEU A 267 18.41 24.63 -19.48
CA LEU A 267 19.04 25.96 -19.43
C LEU A 267 20.48 25.90 -18.86
N ILE A 268 20.70 25.10 -17.82
CA ILE A 268 22.04 24.87 -17.28
C ILE A 268 22.93 24.24 -18.34
N TRP A 269 22.47 23.21 -19.05
CA TRP A 269 23.28 22.56 -20.08
C TRP A 269 23.64 23.49 -21.23
N GLU A 270 22.69 24.27 -21.76
CA GLU A 270 22.98 25.22 -22.85
C GLU A 270 24.05 26.23 -22.45
N GLU A 271 23.94 26.79 -21.23
CA GLU A 271 24.91 27.77 -20.76
C GLU A 271 26.27 27.15 -20.43
N VAL A 272 26.30 25.95 -19.84
CA VAL A 272 27.55 25.21 -19.58
C VAL A 272 28.28 24.90 -20.88
N LEU A 273 27.55 24.45 -21.91
CA LEU A 273 28.14 24.19 -23.23
C LEU A 273 28.75 25.46 -23.83
N ALA A 274 28.03 26.58 -23.78
CA ALA A 274 28.55 27.87 -24.26
C ALA A 274 29.79 28.34 -23.47
N ALA A 275 29.76 28.23 -22.14
CA ALA A 275 30.85 28.65 -21.27
C ALA A 275 32.11 27.77 -21.44
N PHE A 276 31.94 26.46 -21.60
CA PHE A 276 33.07 25.54 -21.80
C PHE A 276 33.68 25.72 -23.19
N LEU A 277 32.88 25.96 -24.23
CA LEU A 277 33.39 26.28 -25.57
C LEU A 277 34.20 27.59 -25.60
N ALA A 278 33.88 28.55 -24.74
CA ALA A 278 34.64 29.80 -24.61
C ALA A 278 35.95 29.63 -23.81
N ALA A 279 36.12 28.52 -23.09
CA ALA A 279 37.28 28.26 -22.24
C ALA A 279 38.19 27.17 -22.85
N PRO A 280 39.32 27.54 -23.49
CA PRO A 280 40.16 26.57 -24.21
C PRO A 280 40.87 25.55 -23.29
N ASP A 281 40.94 25.84 -21.99
CA ASP A 281 41.54 25.00 -20.95
C ASP A 281 40.54 23.99 -20.32
N ILE A 282 39.31 23.90 -20.85
CA ILE A 282 38.29 22.96 -20.38
C ILE A 282 37.79 22.15 -21.57
N GLN A 283 37.87 20.82 -21.46
CA GLN A 283 37.44 19.88 -22.49
C GLN A 283 36.52 18.83 -21.87
N PHE A 284 35.40 18.54 -22.55
CA PHE A 284 34.53 17.44 -22.17
C PHE A 284 35.26 16.11 -22.34
N ALA A 285 35.09 15.23 -21.36
CA ALA A 285 35.63 13.89 -21.45
C ALA A 285 34.76 13.03 -22.39
N TYR A 286 35.42 12.32 -23.29
CA TYR A 286 34.85 11.24 -24.09
C TYR A 286 35.62 9.95 -23.78
N PRO A 287 35.06 8.77 -24.06
CA PRO A 287 35.82 7.53 -23.95
C PRO A 287 37.08 7.62 -24.83
N THR A 288 38.26 7.67 -24.21
CA THR A 288 39.55 7.78 -24.90
C THR A 288 40.46 6.63 -24.50
N THR A 289 41.21 6.11 -25.48
CA THR A 289 42.27 5.13 -25.26
C THR A 289 43.58 5.76 -25.70
N ARG A 290 44.52 5.91 -24.76
CA ARG A 290 45.86 6.41 -25.06
C ARG A 290 46.77 5.23 -25.39
N PHE A 291 47.19 5.14 -26.65
CA PHE A 291 48.22 4.20 -27.05
C PHE A 291 49.59 4.79 -26.73
N TYR A 292 50.35 4.13 -25.84
CA TYR A 292 51.75 4.46 -25.62
C TYR A 292 52.58 3.56 -26.51
N GLN A 293 53.08 4.11 -27.61
CA GLN A 293 54.08 3.41 -28.42
C GLN A 293 55.42 3.67 -27.74
N GLY A 294 55.88 2.70 -26.95
CA GLY A 294 57.16 2.80 -26.27
C GLY A 294 58.26 3.09 -27.28
N TYR A 295 58.98 4.20 -27.10
CA TYR A 295 60.25 4.40 -27.76
C TYR A 295 61.20 3.29 -27.27
N GLU A 296 61.74 2.50 -28.20
CA GLU A 296 62.92 1.68 -27.93
C GLU A 296 64.02 2.61 -27.39
N GLY A 297 64.47 2.39 -26.14
CA GLY A 297 65.78 2.90 -25.70
C GLY A 297 65.86 3.86 -24.51
N GLN A 298 65.01 3.74 -23.48
CA GLN A 298 65.40 4.21 -22.14
C GLN A 298 65.28 3.08 -21.13
N SER A 299 66.43 2.60 -20.66
CA SER A 299 66.55 1.75 -19.48
C SER A 299 65.90 2.45 -18.28
N PRO A 300 65.26 1.73 -17.36
CA PRO A 300 64.60 2.34 -16.20
C PRO A 300 65.66 3.05 -15.36
N GLU A 301 65.64 4.38 -15.35
CA GLU A 301 66.37 5.16 -14.35
C GLU A 301 65.87 4.71 -12.97
N SER A 302 66.82 4.27 -12.16
CA SER A 302 66.58 3.82 -10.80
C SER A 302 65.98 4.99 -10.01
N PRO A 303 64.95 4.77 -9.17
CA PRO A 303 64.45 5.83 -8.31
C PRO A 303 65.59 6.33 -7.41
N PRO A 304 65.69 7.65 -7.13
CA PRO A 304 66.70 8.16 -6.22
C PRO A 304 66.54 7.47 -4.86
N ALA A 305 67.66 6.96 -4.34
CA ALA A 305 67.77 6.34 -3.03
C ALA A 305 67.40 7.35 -1.92
N PRO A 306 66.92 6.86 -0.75
CA PRO A 306 66.06 7.59 0.18
C PRO A 306 66.65 8.84 0.82
#